data_AF-A0A952I5L1-F1
#
_entry.id   AF-A0A952I5L1-F1
#
_cell.length_a   1.000
_cell.length_b   1.000
_cell.length_c   1.000
_cell.angle_alpha   90.00
_cell.angle_beta   90.00
_cell.angle_gamma   90.00
#
_symmetry.space_group_name_H-M   'P 1'
#
loop_
_entity.id
_entity.type
_entity.pdbx_description
1 polymer ?
#
loop_
_entity_poly.entity_id
_entity_poly.type
_entity_poly.pdbx_seq_one_letter_code
_entity_poly.pdbx_strand_id
1 'polypeptide(L)'
;MKRLVEPASIDTILRFKDKTIQLKPSKSSDFDPYHLSNELINFLTQDINNVYRKSLAIEGYQLKKFGTRVKRENNELFIKLDDGNWFQLQNNPDSDENAHSFEYYFDDFGFYSIRVQWGEGNGYKLVNSKTGAITNIIGRPFFSPDGTSIIALGNDIEAGYSDNGFLKLFE
;
A
#
# COMPACT_ATOMS: atom_id res chain seq x y z
N MET A 1 7.40 -10.20 26.42
CA MET A 1 8.60 -9.34 26.49
C MET A 1 8.18 -8.05 27.19
N LYS A 2 8.75 -7.73 28.36
CA LYS A 2 8.39 -6.53 29.13
C LYS A 2 9.06 -5.33 28.45
N ARG A 3 8.29 -4.34 27.97
CA ARG A 3 8.88 -3.08 27.47
C ARG A 3 9.57 -2.40 28.66
N LEU A 4 10.87 -2.16 28.55
CA LEU A 4 11.70 -1.53 29.59
C LEU A 4 11.45 -0.02 29.72
N VAL A 5 10.77 0.58 28.75
CA VAL A 5 10.36 1.98 28.72
C VAL A 5 8.93 2.03 28.17
N GLU A 6 8.01 2.60 28.95
CA GLU A 6 6.74 3.09 28.40
C GLU A 6 6.91 4.59 28.13
N PRO A 7 6.92 5.06 26.87
CA PRO A 7 6.97 6.47 26.59
C PRO A 7 5.72 7.14 27.18
N ALA A 8 5.91 8.01 28.18
CA ALA A 8 4.82 8.68 28.90
C ALA A 8 4.09 9.71 28.02
N SER A 9 4.72 10.21 26.95
CA SER A 9 4.08 10.97 25.89
C SER A 9 4.78 10.70 24.55
N ILE A 10 3.98 10.60 23.48
CA ILE A 10 4.43 10.94 22.13
C ILE A 10 3.89 12.35 21.91
N ASP A 11 4.66 13.38 22.27
CA ASP A 11 4.27 14.78 22.07
C ASP A 11 4.50 15.23 20.61
N THR A 12 4.05 14.43 19.66
CA THR A 12 4.10 14.78 18.24
C THR A 12 2.73 15.33 17.84
N ILE A 13 2.58 16.64 18.05
CA ILE A 13 1.52 17.43 17.44
C ILE A 13 2.04 17.98 16.12
N LEU A 14 1.48 17.51 15.01
CA LEU A 14 1.78 18.01 13.68
C LEU A 14 0.72 19.04 13.32
N ARG A 15 1.15 20.30 13.21
CA ARG A 15 0.27 21.41 12.83
C ARG A 15 0.42 21.68 11.34
N PHE A 16 -0.68 21.50 10.62
CA PHE A 16 -0.84 21.95 9.24
C PHE A 16 -1.63 23.26 9.23
N LYS A 17 -1.72 23.92 8.08
CA LYS A 17 -2.40 25.21 7.94
C LYS A 17 -3.87 25.16 8.41
N ASP A 18 -4.53 24.03 8.21
CA ASP A 18 -5.97 23.81 8.44
C ASP A 18 -6.29 22.65 9.39
N LYS A 19 -5.29 21.82 9.75
CA LYS A 19 -5.49 20.58 10.52
C LYS A 19 -4.40 20.38 11.56
N THR A 20 -4.73 19.65 12.62
CA THR A 20 -3.76 19.19 13.62
C THR A 20 -3.85 17.66 13.72
N ILE A 21 -2.71 16.98 13.61
CA ILE A 21 -2.60 15.54 13.89
C ILE A 21 -1.92 15.41 15.25
N GLN A 22 -2.52 14.65 16.16
CA GLN A 22 -1.93 14.33 17.46
C GLN A 22 -1.73 12.83 17.55
N LEU A 23 -0.48 12.41 17.68
CA LEU A 23 -0.16 11.02 18.02
C LEU A 23 -0.36 10.84 19.52
N LYS A 24 -1.02 9.75 19.92
CA LYS A 24 -1.22 9.39 21.32
C LYS A 24 -0.80 7.94 21.53
N PRO A 25 -0.15 7.60 22.65
CA PRO A 25 0.03 6.21 23.02
C PRO A 25 -1.34 5.51 23.04
N SER A 26 -1.42 4.37 22.34
CA SER A 26 -2.59 3.50 22.37
C SER A 26 -2.18 2.10 22.79
N LYS A 27 -3.11 1.38 23.42
CA LYS A 27 -2.97 -0.07 23.56
C LYS A 27 -3.08 -0.69 22.17
N SER A 28 -2.39 -1.81 21.96
CA SER A 28 -2.65 -2.64 20.78
C SER A 28 -4.13 -2.99 20.77
N SER A 29 -4.83 -2.61 19.72
CA SER A 29 -6.20 -3.02 19.44
C SER A 29 -6.20 -3.88 18.20
N ASP A 30 -7.18 -4.77 18.09
CA ASP A 30 -7.49 -5.38 16.81
C ASP A 30 -7.98 -4.28 15.87
N PHE A 31 -7.40 -4.23 14.68
CA PHE A 31 -7.87 -3.37 13.60
C PHE A 31 -8.64 -4.24 12.62
N ASP A 32 -9.68 -3.68 12.02
CA ASP A 32 -10.33 -4.33 10.89
C ASP A 32 -9.27 -4.66 9.83
N PRO A 33 -9.32 -5.85 9.22
CA PRO A 33 -8.38 -6.18 8.20
C PRO A 33 -8.47 -5.19 7.05
N TYR A 34 -7.33 -4.69 6.60
CA TYR A 34 -7.24 -3.62 5.61
C TYR A 34 -8.13 -3.87 4.37
N HIS A 35 -7.85 -4.93 3.61
CA HIS A 35 -8.75 -5.42 2.55
C HIS A 35 -8.79 -6.96 2.44
N LEU A 36 -7.87 -7.67 3.12
CA LEU A 36 -7.89 -9.13 3.32
C LEU A 36 -7.62 -9.41 4.80
N SER A 37 -8.23 -10.47 5.33
CA SER A 37 -7.94 -10.94 6.69
C SER A 37 -6.50 -11.44 6.81
N ASN A 38 -5.90 -11.27 8.00
CA ASN A 38 -4.57 -11.83 8.28
C ASN A 38 -4.58 -13.36 8.13
N GLU A 39 -5.68 -14.02 8.48
CA GLU A 39 -5.87 -15.47 8.28
C GLU A 39 -5.77 -15.86 6.81
N LEU A 40 -6.44 -15.11 5.92
CA LEU A 40 -6.36 -15.36 4.48
C LEU A 40 -4.97 -15.06 3.93
N ILE A 41 -4.35 -13.94 4.33
CA ILE A 41 -2.98 -13.62 3.93
C ILE A 41 -2.02 -14.74 4.35
N ASN A 42 -2.13 -15.21 5.60
CA ASN A 42 -1.31 -16.31 6.11
C ASN A 42 -1.55 -17.58 5.30
N PHE A 43 -2.80 -17.96 5.05
CA PHE A 43 -3.14 -19.11 4.23
C PHE A 43 -2.53 -19.03 2.82
N LEU A 44 -2.62 -17.87 2.16
CA LEU A 44 -2.06 -17.66 0.82
C LEU A 44 -0.53 -17.69 0.78
N THR A 45 0.14 -17.46 1.91
CA THR A 45 1.60 -17.19 1.94
C THR A 45 2.40 -18.09 2.88
N GLN A 46 1.77 -19.04 3.56
CA GLN A 46 2.35 -19.88 4.61
C GLN A 46 3.64 -20.60 4.21
N ASP A 47 3.74 -21.05 2.95
CA ASP A 47 4.86 -21.84 2.43
C ASP A 47 5.85 -21.01 1.59
N ILE A 48 5.72 -19.68 1.62
CA ILE A 48 6.49 -18.76 0.79
C ILE A 48 7.40 -17.93 1.67
N ASN A 49 8.72 -18.07 1.56
CA ASN A 49 9.66 -17.25 2.35
C ASN A 49 10.02 -15.92 1.68
N ASN A 50 9.90 -15.82 0.36
CA ASN A 50 10.26 -14.61 -0.38
C ASN A 50 9.07 -13.63 -0.43
N VAL A 51 9.28 -12.39 0.06
CA VAL A 51 8.22 -11.37 0.19
C VAL A 51 7.59 -10.99 -1.16
N TYR A 52 8.39 -10.91 -2.22
CA TYR A 52 7.87 -10.66 -3.56
C TYR A 52 6.95 -11.80 -4.05
N ARG A 53 7.35 -13.06 -3.83
CA ARG A 53 6.48 -14.20 -4.15
C ARG A 53 5.21 -14.22 -3.31
N LYS A 54 5.25 -13.74 -2.06
CA LYS A 54 4.04 -13.54 -1.24
C LYS A 54 3.10 -12.52 -1.88
N SER A 55 3.63 -11.40 -2.37
CA SER A 55 2.81 -10.38 -3.01
C SER A 55 2.16 -10.87 -4.31
N LEU A 56 2.86 -11.70 -5.09
CA LEU A 56 2.28 -12.37 -6.27
C LEU A 56 1.18 -13.37 -5.90
N ALA A 57 1.32 -14.11 -4.78
CA ALA A 57 0.27 -15.02 -4.33
C ALA A 57 -1.01 -14.27 -3.91
N ILE A 58 -0.85 -13.14 -3.21
CA ILE A 58 -1.95 -12.23 -2.86
C ILE A 58 -2.58 -11.65 -4.13
N GLU A 59 -1.78 -11.15 -5.07
CA GLU A 59 -2.27 -10.66 -6.36
C GLU A 59 -3.08 -11.74 -7.10
N GLY A 60 -2.61 -12.98 -7.14
CA GLY A 60 -3.31 -14.07 -7.82
C GLY A 60 -4.72 -14.32 -7.25
N TYR A 61 -4.93 -14.10 -5.94
CA TYR A 61 -6.25 -14.09 -5.35
C TYR A 61 -7.07 -12.88 -5.81
N GLN A 62 -6.45 -11.70 -5.79
CA GLN A 62 -7.12 -10.43 -6.12
C GLN A 62 -7.48 -10.32 -7.61
N LEU A 63 -6.68 -10.87 -8.52
CA LEU A 63 -6.99 -10.94 -9.96
C LEU A 63 -8.26 -11.77 -10.23
N LYS A 64 -8.57 -12.77 -9.40
CA LYS A 64 -9.85 -13.50 -9.51
C LYS A 64 -11.03 -12.62 -9.12
N LYS A 65 -10.85 -11.76 -8.10
CA LYS A 65 -11.87 -10.82 -7.61
C LYS A 65 -12.05 -9.62 -8.55
N PHE A 66 -10.97 -9.12 -9.14
CA PHE A 66 -10.93 -7.88 -9.91
C PHE A 66 -10.57 -8.08 -11.38
N GLY A 67 -10.75 -9.28 -11.94
CA GLY A 67 -10.28 -9.64 -13.29
C GLY A 67 -10.85 -8.80 -14.44
N THR A 68 -11.97 -8.10 -14.22
CA THR A 68 -12.53 -7.14 -15.19
C THR A 68 -11.82 -5.79 -15.20
N ARG A 69 -11.05 -5.49 -14.15
CA ARG A 69 -10.31 -4.24 -13.93
C ARG A 69 -8.80 -4.41 -13.94
N VAL A 70 -8.28 -5.60 -13.63
CA VAL A 70 -6.83 -5.84 -13.56
C VAL A 70 -6.52 -7.17 -14.20
N LYS A 71 -5.45 -7.22 -14.99
CA LYS A 71 -4.93 -8.44 -15.58
C LYS A 71 -3.41 -8.46 -15.54
N ARG A 72 -2.85 -9.66 -15.48
CA ARG A 72 -1.42 -9.90 -15.69
C ARG A 72 -1.25 -10.68 -16.97
N GLU A 73 -0.36 -10.21 -17.84
CA GLU A 73 0.02 -10.89 -19.08
C GLU A 73 1.54 -11.04 -19.07
N ASN A 74 2.03 -12.27 -19.18
CA ASN A 74 3.43 -12.63 -18.96
C ASN A 74 3.93 -12.14 -17.58
N ASN A 75 4.71 -11.06 -17.53
CA ASN A 75 5.21 -10.44 -16.29
C ASN A 75 4.76 -8.98 -16.14
N GLU A 76 3.84 -8.52 -16.97
CA GLU A 76 3.37 -7.15 -17.02
C GLU A 76 2.00 -7.03 -16.38
N LEU A 77 1.80 -5.96 -15.60
CA LEU A 77 0.55 -5.68 -14.91
C LEU A 77 -0.21 -4.59 -15.65
N PHE A 78 -1.46 -4.89 -15.99
CA PHE A 78 -2.37 -3.95 -16.65
C PHE A 78 -3.56 -3.67 -15.75
N ILE A 79 -3.90 -2.40 -15.63
CA ILE A 79 -5.13 -1.93 -14.98
C ILE A 79 -6.05 -1.30 -16.02
N LYS A 80 -7.35 -1.39 -15.81
CA LYS A 80 -8.35 -0.78 -16.68
C LYS A 80 -8.69 0.60 -16.15
N LEU A 81 -8.52 1.64 -16.97
CA LEU A 81 -8.98 2.97 -16.63
C LEU A 81 -10.51 3.06 -16.81
N ASP A 82 -11.12 4.07 -16.22
CA ASP A 82 -12.58 4.25 -16.24
C ASP A 82 -13.11 4.57 -17.66
N ASP A 83 -12.25 5.05 -18.57
CA ASP A 83 -12.54 5.20 -20.00
C ASP A 83 -12.55 3.86 -20.76
N GLY A 84 -12.18 2.76 -20.09
CA GLY A 84 -12.13 1.41 -20.62
C GLY A 84 -10.77 1.00 -21.20
N ASN A 85 -9.81 1.92 -21.32
CA ASN A 85 -8.47 1.62 -21.84
C ASN A 85 -7.64 0.82 -20.82
N TRP A 86 -6.77 -0.04 -21.34
CA TRP A 86 -5.80 -0.76 -20.52
C TRP A 86 -4.53 0.06 -20.38
N PHE A 87 -4.19 0.39 -19.13
CA PHE A 87 -2.95 1.07 -18.76
C PHE A 87 -1.94 0.04 -18.25
N GLN A 88 -0.78 -0.01 -18.90
CA GLN A 88 0.33 -0.87 -18.49
C GLN A 88 1.21 -0.18 -17.46
N LEU A 89 1.47 -0.84 -16.34
CA LEU A 89 2.43 -0.35 -15.35
C LEU A 89 3.86 -0.63 -15.82
N GLN A 90 4.60 0.44 -16.07
CA GLN A 90 6.02 0.42 -16.42
C GLN A 90 6.89 0.63 -15.19
N ASN A 91 8.02 -0.07 -15.13
CA ASN A 91 9.07 0.23 -14.15
C ASN A 91 9.67 1.60 -14.46
N ASN A 92 9.95 2.38 -13.41
CA ASN A 92 10.65 3.65 -13.58
C ASN A 92 12.15 3.40 -13.81
N PRO A 93 12.71 3.74 -14.99
CA PRO A 93 14.11 3.46 -15.34
C PRO A 93 15.12 4.25 -14.50
N ASP A 94 14.68 5.33 -13.84
CA ASP A 94 15.51 6.17 -12.98
C ASP A 94 15.51 5.70 -11.51
N SER A 95 14.98 4.51 -11.25
CA SER A 95 14.89 3.88 -9.93
C SER A 95 15.25 2.40 -10.01
N ASP A 96 15.35 1.71 -8.86
CA ASP A 96 15.64 0.27 -8.84
C ASP A 96 14.38 -0.62 -9.05
N GLU A 97 13.26 -0.01 -9.45
CA GLU A 97 11.99 -0.71 -9.65
C GLU A 97 12.12 -1.90 -10.60
N ASN A 98 11.79 -3.08 -10.07
CA ASN A 98 11.94 -4.35 -10.77
C ASN A 98 10.61 -5.00 -11.12
N ALA A 99 9.57 -4.81 -10.30
CA ALA A 99 8.26 -5.40 -10.58
C ALA A 99 7.11 -4.65 -9.90
N HIS A 100 5.91 -4.91 -10.39
CA HIS A 100 4.65 -4.44 -9.81
C HIS A 100 3.77 -5.63 -9.45
N SER A 101 3.06 -5.56 -8.32
CA SER A 101 2.00 -6.50 -7.98
C SER A 101 0.77 -5.76 -7.46
N PHE A 102 -0.41 -6.10 -7.97
CA PHE A 102 -1.69 -5.52 -7.58
C PHE A 102 -2.10 -5.98 -6.18
N GLU A 103 -2.44 -5.02 -5.31
CA GLU A 103 -3.00 -5.32 -3.99
C GLU A 103 -4.51 -5.16 -3.95
N TYR A 104 -5.05 -3.99 -4.34
CA TYR A 104 -6.48 -3.71 -4.19
C TYR A 104 -6.95 -2.58 -5.09
N TYR A 105 -8.25 -2.56 -5.40
CA TYR A 105 -8.92 -1.42 -6.03
C TYR A 105 -9.92 -0.82 -5.04
N PHE A 106 -9.68 0.45 -4.69
CA PHE A 106 -10.55 1.29 -3.88
C PHE A 106 -11.59 1.92 -4.80
N ASP A 107 -12.73 1.29 -4.98
CA ASP A 107 -13.77 1.78 -5.90
C ASP A 107 -14.39 3.10 -5.44
N ASP A 108 -14.66 3.23 -4.14
CA ASP A 108 -15.20 4.44 -3.52
C ASP A 108 -14.34 5.69 -3.77
N PHE A 109 -13.03 5.50 -3.93
CA PHE A 109 -12.06 6.58 -4.13
C PHE A 109 -11.50 6.62 -5.56
N GLY A 110 -11.72 5.57 -6.35
CA GLY A 110 -11.22 5.48 -7.72
C GLY A 110 -9.72 5.28 -7.82
N PHE A 111 -9.11 4.47 -6.96
CA PHE A 111 -7.66 4.21 -6.98
C PHE A 111 -7.27 2.74 -6.95
N TYR A 112 -6.23 2.41 -7.71
CA TYR A 112 -5.52 1.13 -7.59
C TYR A 112 -4.35 1.27 -6.62
N SER A 113 -4.24 0.34 -5.66
CA SER A 113 -3.05 0.16 -4.83
C SER A 113 -2.16 -0.90 -5.43
N ILE A 114 -0.96 -0.50 -5.79
CA ILE A 114 0.06 -1.32 -6.43
C ILE A 114 1.26 -1.38 -5.52
N ARG A 115 1.70 -2.58 -5.15
CA ARG A 115 2.99 -2.78 -4.50
C ARG A 115 4.09 -2.79 -5.56
N VAL A 116 5.18 -2.09 -5.27
CA VAL A 116 6.36 -1.96 -6.12
C VAL A 116 7.51 -2.72 -5.51
N GLN A 117 8.13 -3.62 -6.27
CA GLN A 117 9.30 -4.38 -5.84
C GLN A 117 10.58 -3.71 -6.32
N TRP A 118 11.53 -3.58 -5.39
CA TRP A 118 12.88 -3.07 -5.59
C TRP A 118 13.89 -4.22 -5.64
N GLY A 119 15.17 -3.94 -5.89
CA GLY A 119 16.25 -4.91 -5.73
C GLY A 119 16.29 -5.44 -4.30
N GLU A 120 16.17 -4.51 -3.34
CA GLU A 120 15.97 -4.79 -1.92
C GLU A 120 14.85 -3.90 -1.37
N GLY A 121 13.90 -4.48 -0.63
CA GLY A 121 12.74 -3.74 -0.10
C GLY A 121 11.56 -3.60 -1.07
N ASN A 122 10.66 -2.66 -0.76
CA ASN A 122 9.49 -2.36 -1.60
C ASN A 122 8.88 -0.99 -1.30
N GLY A 123 8.14 -0.47 -2.29
CA GLY A 123 7.30 0.70 -2.15
C GLY A 123 5.85 0.43 -2.57
N TYR A 124 5.08 1.50 -2.69
CA TYR A 124 3.70 1.45 -3.14
C TYR A 124 3.39 2.60 -4.10
N LYS A 125 2.42 2.38 -4.98
CA LYS A 125 1.86 3.36 -5.90
C LYS A 125 0.35 3.37 -5.75
N LEU A 126 -0.21 4.58 -5.72
CA LEU A 126 -1.62 4.82 -6.02
C LEU A 126 -1.73 5.20 -7.48
N VAL A 127 -2.64 4.54 -8.20
CA VAL A 127 -2.93 4.88 -9.60
C VAL A 127 -4.38 5.34 -9.70
N ASN A 128 -4.58 6.57 -10.13
CA ASN A 128 -5.90 7.15 -10.33
C ASN A 128 -6.61 6.42 -11.49
N SER A 129 -7.77 5.83 -11.23
CA SER A 129 -8.50 5.05 -12.23
C SER A 129 -9.08 5.87 -13.38
N LYS A 130 -9.27 7.18 -13.21
CA LYS A 130 -9.77 8.07 -14.27
C LYS A 130 -8.67 8.51 -15.23
N THR A 131 -7.47 8.79 -14.71
CA THR A 131 -6.40 9.45 -15.48
C THR A 131 -5.17 8.57 -15.72
N GLY A 132 -5.01 7.49 -14.96
CA GLY A 132 -3.77 6.72 -14.92
C GLY A 132 -2.63 7.44 -14.18
N ALA A 133 -2.88 8.61 -13.57
CA ALA A 133 -1.86 9.33 -12.82
C ALA A 133 -1.35 8.49 -11.65
N ILE A 134 -0.03 8.42 -11.51
CA ILE A 134 0.65 7.63 -10.49
C ILE A 134 1.14 8.55 -9.37
N THR A 135 0.85 8.18 -8.13
CA THR A 135 1.43 8.80 -6.93
C THR A 135 2.21 7.75 -6.15
N ASN A 136 3.52 7.95 -6.03
CA ASN A 136 4.37 7.10 -5.19
C ASN A 136 4.07 7.36 -3.72
N ILE A 137 3.89 6.31 -2.95
CA ILE A 137 3.61 6.37 -1.51
C ILE A 137 4.47 5.37 -0.75
N ILE A 138 4.75 5.67 0.51
CA ILE A 138 5.71 4.94 1.34
C ILE A 138 5.16 3.64 1.96
N GLY A 139 3.89 3.32 1.72
CA GLY A 139 3.21 2.25 2.44
C GLY A 139 1.79 2.00 1.93
N ARG A 140 1.08 1.09 2.61
CA ARG A 140 -0.33 0.82 2.29
C ARG A 140 -1.21 2.05 2.62
N PRO A 141 -2.06 2.51 1.68
CA PRO A 141 -2.87 3.71 1.85
C PRO A 141 -4.16 3.46 2.66
N PHE A 142 -4.40 4.27 3.69
CA PHE A 142 -5.67 4.32 4.41
C PHE A 142 -6.39 5.62 4.08
N PHE A 143 -7.56 5.52 3.47
CA PHE A 143 -8.40 6.66 3.12
C PHE A 143 -9.25 7.08 4.33
N SER A 144 -9.45 8.39 4.51
CA SER A 144 -10.45 8.89 5.43
C SER A 144 -11.86 8.50 4.91
N PRO A 145 -12.87 8.37 5.80
CA PRO A 145 -14.22 8.01 5.38
C PRO A 145 -14.84 8.95 4.33
N ASP A 146 -14.40 10.20 4.29
CA ASP A 146 -14.83 11.22 3.33
C ASP A 146 -13.92 11.32 2.09
N GLY A 147 -12.88 10.51 1.99
CA GLY A 147 -11.91 10.50 0.89
C GLY A 147 -10.98 11.71 0.83
N THR A 148 -11.09 12.68 1.73
CA THR A 148 -10.32 13.95 1.67
C THR A 148 -8.87 13.84 2.15
N SER A 149 -8.47 12.70 2.68
CA SER A 149 -7.14 12.48 3.23
C SER A 149 -6.74 11.03 3.13
N ILE A 150 -5.47 10.81 2.80
CA ILE A 150 -4.85 9.48 2.77
C ILE A 150 -3.68 9.48 3.75
N ILE A 151 -3.54 8.40 4.51
CA ILE A 151 -2.35 8.11 5.30
C ILE A 151 -1.73 6.82 4.79
N ALA A 152 -0.48 6.88 4.33
CA ALA A 152 0.30 5.69 4.00
C ALA A 152 1.40 5.49 5.05
N LEU A 153 1.48 4.28 5.63
CA LEU A 153 2.45 3.96 6.68
C LEU A 153 3.56 3.06 6.15
N GLY A 154 4.79 3.56 6.18
CA GLY A 154 6.00 2.80 5.89
C GLY A 154 6.70 2.41 7.18
N ASN A 155 7.06 1.14 7.32
CA ASN A 155 7.84 0.65 8.45
C ASN A 155 8.86 -0.40 8.00
N ASP A 156 10.13 0.00 7.97
CA ASP A 156 11.31 -0.83 7.84
C ASP A 156 12.07 -0.81 9.18
N ILE A 157 11.87 -1.87 9.96
CA ILE A 157 12.43 -2.01 11.31
C ILE A 157 13.81 -2.66 11.34
N GLU A 158 14.35 -3.11 10.21
CA GLU A 158 15.45 -4.08 10.22
C GLU A 158 16.63 -3.66 9.33
N ALA A 159 16.36 -3.12 8.14
CA ALA A 159 17.38 -3.04 7.10
C ALA A 159 17.55 -1.61 6.51
N GLY A 160 16.53 -0.76 6.62
CA GLY A 160 16.60 0.66 6.23
C GLY A 160 16.52 0.91 4.71
N TYR A 161 15.99 -0.06 3.96
CA TYR A 161 15.79 0.01 2.51
C TYR A 161 14.43 0.59 2.11
N SER A 162 13.54 0.87 3.07
CA SER A 162 12.26 1.54 2.81
C SER A 162 12.02 2.70 3.78
N ASP A 163 11.29 3.70 3.32
CA ASP A 163 11.00 4.89 4.12
C ASP A 163 10.17 4.54 5.35
N ASN A 164 10.65 4.97 6.51
CA ASN A 164 9.93 4.92 7.78
C ASN A 164 9.12 6.21 7.96
N GLY A 165 7.81 6.11 8.17
CA GLY A 165 6.98 7.27 8.49
C GLY A 165 5.54 7.15 8.06
N PHE A 166 4.86 8.29 8.01
CA PHE A 166 3.54 8.43 7.40
C PHE A 166 3.58 9.50 6.31
N LEU A 167 3.01 9.19 5.15
CA LEU A 167 2.77 10.16 4.09
C LEU A 167 1.30 10.57 4.14
N LYS A 168 1.06 11.89 4.20
CA LYS A 168 -0.27 12.45 4.07
C LYS A 168 -0.44 13.04 2.68
N LEU A 169 -1.46 12.58 1.97
CA LEU A 169 -1.91 13.20 0.72
C LEU A 169 -3.25 13.90 0.96
N PHE A 170 -3.38 15.07 0.35
CA PHE A 170 -4.64 15.79 0.21
C PHE A 170 -5.04 15.69 -1.25
N GLU A 171 -6.29 15.27 -1.49
CA GLU A 171 -6.90 15.29 -2.82
C GLU A 171 -7.75 16.54 -3.00
#